data_AF-A0A0B3ACR3-F1
#
_entry.id   AF-A0A0B3ACR3-F1
#
_cell.length_a   1.000
_cell.length_b   1.000
_cell.length_c   1.000
_cell.angle_alpha   90.00
_cell.angle_beta   90.00
_cell.angle_gamma   90.00
#
_symmetry.space_group_name_H-M   'P 1'
#
loop_
_entity.id
_entity.type
_entity.pdbx_description
1 polymer ?
#
loop_
_entity_poly.entity_id
_entity_poly.type
_entity_poly.pdbx_seq_one_letter_code
_entity_poly.pdbx_strand_id
1 'polypeptide(L)'
;MRDSCRKILEYTKGFDKDSFVKNQLVVDGTVRNLEIIGEAAKHLSPEAKVPAIDWRKISGLRDILIHAYFGINQEIIWDIVENKIPELLSYLEK
;
A
#
# COMPACT_ATOMS: atom_id res chain seq x y z
N MET A 1 6.09 7.20 4.51
CA MET A 1 5.37 5.94 4.79
C MET A 1 4.04 6.19 5.50
N ARG A 2 4.02 6.77 6.72
CA ARG A 2 2.77 7.10 7.44
C ARG A 2 1.78 7.92 6.60
N ASP A 3 2.25 9.01 6.00
CA ASP A 3 1.39 9.88 5.19
C ASP A 3 0.82 9.17 3.96
N SER A 4 1.58 8.27 3.34
CA SER A 4 1.10 7.45 2.23
C SER A 4 0.01 6.47 2.67
N CYS A 5 0.14 5.87 3.86
CA CYS A 5 -0.92 5.04 4.42
C CYS A 5 -2.20 5.86 4.64
N ARG A 6 -2.09 7.06 5.25
CA ARG A 6 -3.25 7.94 5.48
C ARG A 6 -3.92 8.37 4.18
N LYS A 7 -3.14 8.77 3.18
CA LYS A 7 -3.64 9.12 1.84
C LYS A 7 -4.42 7.98 1.21
N ILE A 8 -3.91 6.75 1.27
CA ILE A 8 -4.63 5.58 0.74
C ILE A 8 -5.99 5.46 1.42
N LEU A 9 -6.03 5.46 2.76
CA LEU A 9 -7.28 5.34 3.52
C LEU A 9 -8.26 6.49 3.25
N GLU A 10 -7.74 7.70 3.00
CA GLU A 10 -8.56 8.85 2.63
C GLU A 10 -9.14 8.70 1.23
N TYR A 11 -8.33 8.32 0.24
CA TYR A 11 -8.76 8.17 -1.16
C TYR A 11 -9.78 7.05 -1.33
N THR A 12 -9.66 5.98 -0.55
CA THR A 12 -10.55 4.82 -0.62
C THR A 12 -11.71 4.88 0.37
N LYS A 13 -11.86 6.00 1.09
CA LYS A 13 -12.96 6.17 2.05
C LYS A 13 -14.32 6.13 1.35
N GLY A 14 -15.17 5.21 1.77
CA GLY A 14 -16.52 5.03 1.22
C GLY A 14 -16.55 4.27 -0.11
N PHE A 15 -15.42 3.75 -0.57
CA PHE A 15 -15.36 2.79 -1.66
C PHE A 15 -15.54 1.37 -1.12
N ASP A 16 -16.21 0.55 -1.91
CA ASP A 16 -16.08 -0.90 -1.89
C ASP A 16 -15.18 -1.34 -3.06
N LYS A 17 -14.90 -2.64 -3.14
CA LYS A 17 -14.08 -3.22 -4.21
C LYS A 17 -14.58 -2.82 -5.60
N ASP A 18 -15.88 -2.95 -5.86
CA ASP A 18 -16.48 -2.76 -7.18
C ASP A 18 -16.49 -1.30 -7.63
N SER A 19 -16.65 -0.36 -6.70
CA SER A 19 -16.56 1.08 -6.97
C SER A 19 -15.11 1.55 -7.06
N PHE A 20 -14.18 0.95 -6.31
CA PHE A 20 -12.75 1.25 -6.38
C PHE A 20 -12.19 0.94 -7.76
N VAL A 21 -12.43 -0.28 -8.27
CA VAL A 21 -11.92 -0.73 -9.58
C VAL A 21 -12.42 0.11 -10.76
N LYS A 22 -13.57 0.79 -10.60
CA LYS A 22 -14.17 1.67 -11.62
C LYS A 22 -13.62 3.10 -11.58
N ASN A 23 -12.93 3.49 -10.51
CA ASN A 23 -12.39 4.84 -10.36
C ASN A 23 -10.87 4.85 -10.57
N GLN A 24 -10.45 5.01 -11.82
CA GLN A 24 -9.04 4.93 -12.20
C GLN A 24 -8.14 5.94 -11.46
N LEU A 25 -8.64 7.15 -11.19
CA LEU A 25 -7.86 8.16 -10.45
C LEU A 25 -7.56 7.71 -9.02
N VAL A 26 -8.54 7.10 -8.35
CA VAL A 26 -8.36 6.56 -6.99
C VAL A 26 -7.45 5.34 -7.01
N VAL A 27 -7.58 4.46 -8.01
CA VAL A 27 -6.67 3.32 -8.22
C VAL A 27 -5.23 3.81 -8.40
N ASP A 28 -4.99 4.73 -9.33
CA ASP A 28 -3.66 5.24 -9.64
C ASP A 28 -3.04 5.96 -8.43
N GLY A 29 -3.83 6.78 -7.72
CA GLY A 29 -3.40 7.43 -6.48
C GLY A 29 -3.05 6.44 -5.38
N THR A 30 -3.80 5.34 -5.28
CA THR A 30 -3.54 4.26 -4.32
C THR A 30 -2.26 3.52 -4.66
N VAL A 31 -2.12 3.05 -5.91
CA VAL A 31 -0.92 2.35 -6.41
C VAL A 31 0.32 3.20 -6.20
N ARG A 32 0.26 4.49 -6.53
CA ARG A 32 1.39 5.40 -6.34
C ARG A 32 1.83 5.47 -4.87
N ASN A 33 0.89 5.51 -3.94
CA ASN A 33 1.23 5.54 -2.51
C ASN A 33 1.77 4.19 -2.01
N LEU A 34 1.29 3.07 -2.57
CA LEU A 34 1.86 1.74 -2.29
C LEU A 34 3.31 1.62 -2.77
N GLU A 35 3.65 2.16 -3.94
CA GLU A 35 5.04 2.22 -4.41
C GLU A 35 5.94 3.01 -3.46
N ILE A 36 5.47 4.17 -2.99
CA ILE A 36 6.20 5.01 -2.03
C ILE A 36 6.42 4.27 -0.70
N ILE A 37 5.43 3.50 -0.25
CA ILE A 37 5.56 2.66 0.95
C ILE A 37 6.62 1.58 0.74
N GLY A 38 6.60 0.87 -0.40
CA GLY A 38 7.58 -0.16 -0.72
C GLY A 38 9.01 0.38 -0.83
N GLU A 39 9.19 1.54 -1.47
CA GLU A 39 10.48 2.23 -1.55
C GLU A 39 10.99 2.63 -0.17
N ALA A 40 10.13 3.21 0.67
CA ALA A 40 10.50 3.59 2.02
C ALA A 40 10.89 2.37 2.87
N ALA A 41 10.17 1.26 2.75
CA ALA A 41 10.47 0.02 3.49
C ALA A 41 11.86 -0.55 3.18
N LYS A 42 12.32 -0.41 1.93
CA LYS A 42 13.67 -0.82 1.51
C LYS A 42 14.78 -0.03 2.22
N HIS A 43 14.52 1.23 2.54
CA HIS A 43 15.49 2.17 3.10
C HIS A 43 15.43 2.29 4.63
N LEU A 44 14.53 1.57 5.31
CA LEU A 44 14.50 1.54 6.77
C LEU A 44 15.77 0.87 7.33
N SER A 45 16.36 1.49 8.35
CA SER A 45 17.43 0.88 9.12
C SER A 45 16.91 -0.34 9.90
N PRO A 46 17.77 -1.29 10.29
CA PRO A 46 17.34 -2.47 11.04
C PRO A 46 16.60 -2.13 12.34
N GLU A 47 16.99 -1.05 13.02
CA GLU A 47 16.42 -0.62 14.31
C GLU A 47 15.02 -0.03 14.13
N ALA A 48 14.73 0.56 12.96
CA ALA A 48 13.43 1.11 12.63
C ALA A 48 12.43 0.03 12.14
N LYS A 49 12.89 -1.20 11.89
CA LYS A 49 12.06 -2.30 11.42
C LYS A 49 11.39 -3.01 12.58
N VAL A 50 10.07 -2.86 12.67
CA VAL A 50 9.25 -3.61 13.63
C VAL A 50 9.26 -5.11 13.27
N PRO A 51 9.64 -6.03 14.18
CA PRO A 51 9.76 -7.46 13.87
C PRO A 51 8.47 -8.15 13.44
N ALA A 52 7.31 -7.64 13.86
CA ALA A 52 6.01 -8.17 13.49
C ALA A 52 5.65 -7.92 12.01
N ILE A 53 6.34 -7.01 11.34
CA ILE A 53 6.08 -6.64 9.94
C ILE A 53 7.04 -7.38 9.01
N ASP A 54 6.48 -8.02 7.98
CA ASP A 54 7.25 -8.59 6.88
C ASP A 54 7.71 -7.49 5.91
N TRP A 55 8.77 -6.79 6.27
CA TRP A 55 9.33 -5.69 5.48
C TRP A 55 9.80 -6.12 4.09
N ARG A 56 10.17 -7.40 3.91
CA ARG A 56 10.58 -7.93 2.60
C ARG A 56 9.40 -7.96 1.65
N LYS A 57 8.22 -8.40 2.11
CA LYS A 57 6.98 -8.33 1.31
C LYS A 57 6.61 -6.90 0.95
N ILE A 58 6.72 -5.97 1.90
CA ILE A 58 6.41 -4.56 1.64
C ILE A 58 7.37 -3.97 0.58
N SER A 59 8.67 -4.23 0.69
CA SER A 59 9.63 -3.77 -0.33
C SER A 59 9.39 -4.42 -1.70
N GLY A 60 9.05 -5.71 -1.73
CA GLY A 60 8.79 -6.45 -2.96
C GLY A 60 7.50 -6.04 -3.67
N LEU A 61 6.53 -5.47 -2.93
CA LEU A 61 5.29 -4.94 -3.50
C LEU A 61 5.58 -3.89 -4.59
N ARG A 62 6.55 -3.00 -4.35
CA ARG A 62 6.96 -1.99 -5.35
C ARG A 62 7.35 -2.64 -6.67
N ASP A 63 8.18 -3.67 -6.63
CA ASP A 63 8.70 -4.32 -7.84
C ASP A 63 7.55 -5.00 -8.61
N ILE A 64 6.57 -5.56 -7.90
CA ILE A 64 5.35 -6.07 -8.52
C ILE A 64 4.55 -4.94 -9.18
N LEU A 65 4.32 -3.83 -8.48
CA LEU A 65 3.47 -2.74 -8.98
C LEU A 65 4.05 -2.05 -10.22
N ILE A 66 5.36 -1.78 -10.23
CA ILE A 66 6.00 -1.10 -11.37
C ILE A 66 6.08 -1.99 -12.63
N HIS A 67 6.14 -3.31 -12.46
CA HIS A 67 6.24 -4.26 -13.58
C HIS A 67 4.87 -4.76 -14.05
N ALA A 68 3.87 -4.77 -13.18
CA ALA A 68 2.53 -5.28 -13.49
C ALA A 68 1.58 -4.20 -14.05
N TYR A 69 2.07 -3.07 -14.54
CA TYR A 69 1.27 -1.94 -15.08
C TYR A 69 0.18 -2.34 -16.10
N PHE A 70 0.28 -3.51 -16.73
CA PHE A 70 -0.71 -4.06 -17.67
C PHE A 70 -1.58 -5.22 -17.12
N GLY A 71 -1.48 -5.55 -15.83
CA GLY A 71 -2.16 -6.73 -15.28
C GLY A 71 -2.17 -6.84 -13.76
N ILE A 72 -1.99 -5.73 -13.01
CA ILE A 72 -2.20 -5.74 -11.56
C ILE A 72 -3.62 -6.20 -11.30
N ASN A 73 -3.75 -7.32 -10.59
CA ASN A 73 -5.02 -7.77 -10.10
C ASN A 73 -5.51 -6.74 -9.06
N GLN A 74 -6.47 -5.91 -9.45
CA GLN A 74 -7.02 -4.85 -8.61
C GLN A 74 -7.68 -5.40 -7.34
N GLU A 75 -8.07 -6.68 -7.33
CA GLU A 75 -8.53 -7.36 -6.12
C GLU A 75 -7.42 -7.48 -5.07
N ILE A 76 -6.17 -7.73 -5.50
CA ILE A 76 -5.02 -7.78 -4.59
C ILE A 76 -4.75 -6.38 -4.02
N ILE A 77 -4.86 -5.33 -4.85
CA ILE A 77 -4.71 -3.96 -4.38
C ILE A 77 -5.76 -3.64 -3.34
N TRP A 78 -7.01 -4.00 -3.59
CA TRP A 78 -8.09 -3.79 -2.64
C TRP A 78 -7.88 -4.54 -1.33
N ASP A 79 -7.42 -5.80 -1.37
CA ASP A 79 -7.06 -6.56 -0.15
C ASP A 79 -5.95 -5.85 0.65
N ILE A 80 -4.94 -5.31 -0.02
CA ILE A 80 -3.87 -4.55 0.64
C ILE A 80 -4.45 -3.29 1.31
N VAL A 81 -5.33 -2.56 0.60
CA VAL A 81 -5.99 -1.36 1.11
C VAL A 81 -6.80 -1.66 2.36
N GLU A 82 -7.66 -2.68 2.34
CA GLU A 82 -8.54 -3.00 3.47
C GLU A 82 -7.81 -3.64 4.64
N ASN A 83 -6.89 -4.58 4.36
CA ASN A 83 -6.37 -5.46 5.41
C ASN A 83 -4.95 -5.11 5.84
N LYS A 84 -4.11 -4.55 4.96
CA LYS A 84 -2.67 -4.38 5.24
C LYS A 84 -2.28 -2.94 5.56
N ILE A 85 -2.90 -1.95 4.91
CA ILE A 85 -2.60 -0.55 5.16
C ILE A 85 -3.02 -0.07 6.56
N PRO A 86 -4.21 -0.42 7.09
CA PRO A 86 -4.56 -0.07 8.47
C PRO A 86 -3.63 -0.71 9.50
N GLU A 87 -3.29 -1.98 9.29
CA GLU A 87 -2.35 -2.72 10.13
C GLU A 87 -0.98 -2.01 10.15
N LEU A 88 -0.41 -1.74 8.97
CA LEU A 88 0.88 -1.04 8.86
C LEU A 88 0.83 0.33 9.55
N LEU A 89 -0.21 1.13 9.31
CA LEU A 89 -0.34 2.44 9.95
C LEU A 89 -0.36 2.33 11.48
N SER A 90 -1.09 1.35 12.01
CA SER A 90 -1.18 1.11 13.46
C SER A 90 0.17 0.81 14.11
N TYR A 91 1.07 0.10 13.42
CA TYR A 91 2.43 -0.14 13.91
C TYR A 91 3.33 1.08 13.80
N LEU A 92 3.12 1.92 12.79
CA LEU A 92 3.90 3.12 12.61
C LEU A 92 3.50 4.23 13.60
N GLU A 93 2.28 4.23 14.12
CA GLU A 93 1.79 5.25 15.07
C GLU A 93 2.05 4.89 16.55
N LYS A 94 2.57 3.69 16.82
CA LYS A 94 3.13 3.30 18.11
C LYS A 94 4.55 3.86 18.28
#